data_AF-A0A9D1GB49-F1
#
_entry.id   AF-A0A9D1GB49-F1
#
_cell.length_a   1.000
_cell.length_b   1.000
_cell.length_c   1.000
_cell.angle_alpha   90.00
_cell.angle_beta   90.00
_cell.angle_gamma   90.00
#
_symmetry.space_group_name_H-M   'P 1'
#
loop_
_entity.id
_entity.type
_entity.pdbx_description
1 polymer ?
#
loop_
_entity_poly.entity_id
_entity_poly.type
_entity_poly.pdbx_seq_one_letter_code
_entity_poly.pdbx_strand_id
1 'polypeptide(L)'
;MRFLRRNMKTRVIIDSNGKRENRTEYPLEALREAVANALIHRDYSKETESAFISVYMYEDRVEILNPGALYGANKIEKLGTDTIMESRNPTIVRILEEKGSIIENRHTGIPTMKREMEKYELPEPEFYEERGSFKVIFRNSMNFELDSISEQVGGQQNIINTIYNMESDTESDTESDTQSDTESDTQSEVFNNVLAFCKEPKTAKEIRNYLGISSKRYVAYKILKPLIDLNKLEYTNKKITNARNQRYVTVRDNKK
;
A
#
# COMPACT_ATOMS: atom_id res chain seq x y z
N MET A 1 12.16 -9.08 -14.20
CA MET A 1 10.69 -9.14 -14.01
C MET A 1 10.15 -10.46 -13.43
N ARG A 2 10.72 -11.64 -13.71
CA ARG A 2 10.24 -12.93 -13.16
C ARG A 2 10.15 -12.97 -11.63
N PHE A 3 11.10 -12.35 -10.93
CA PHE A 3 11.07 -12.21 -9.46
C PHE A 3 9.81 -11.49 -8.98
N LEU A 4 9.52 -10.30 -9.51
CA LEU A 4 8.34 -9.52 -9.15
C LEU A 4 7.05 -10.29 -9.42
N ARG A 5 6.90 -10.85 -10.63
CA ARG A 5 5.70 -11.63 -11.00
C ARG A 5 5.47 -12.81 -10.05
N ARG A 6 6.52 -13.51 -9.61
CA ARG A 6 6.40 -14.68 -8.71
C ARG A 6 6.01 -14.31 -7.29
N ASN A 7 6.36 -13.11 -6.84
CA ASN A 7 6.15 -12.69 -5.45
C ASN A 7 4.98 -11.70 -5.29
N MET A 8 4.25 -11.36 -6.35
CA MET A 8 3.04 -10.54 -6.29
C MET A 8 1.79 -11.41 -6.18
N LYS A 9 0.79 -10.92 -5.46
CA LYS A 9 -0.56 -11.49 -5.53
C LYS A 9 -1.09 -11.37 -6.96
N THR A 10 -1.89 -12.33 -7.39
CA THR A 10 -2.54 -12.33 -8.71
C THR A 10 -4.01 -12.63 -8.50
N ARG A 11 -4.88 -11.80 -9.08
CA ARG A 11 -6.33 -12.02 -9.09
C ARG A 11 -6.79 -12.33 -10.51
N VAL A 12 -7.80 -13.18 -10.64
CA VAL A 12 -8.44 -13.44 -11.94
C VAL A 12 -9.52 -12.39 -12.13
N ILE A 13 -9.40 -11.57 -13.17
CA ILE A 13 -10.46 -10.67 -13.63
C ILE A 13 -11.11 -11.25 -14.89
N ILE A 14 -12.39 -10.97 -15.10
CA ILE A 14 -13.08 -11.31 -16.34
C ILE A 14 -13.15 -10.02 -17.15
N ASP A 15 -12.56 -10.01 -18.33
CA ASP A 15 -12.61 -8.85 -19.22
C ASP A 15 -14.04 -8.62 -19.75
N SER A 16 -14.28 -7.47 -20.38
CA SER A 16 -15.57 -7.13 -21.01
C SER A 16 -15.98 -8.09 -22.13
N ASN A 17 -15.08 -8.96 -22.58
CA ASN A 17 -15.30 -9.99 -23.61
C ASN A 17 -15.50 -11.39 -22.99
N GLY A 18 -15.63 -11.51 -21.66
CA GLY A 18 -15.83 -12.76 -20.94
C GLY A 18 -14.57 -13.63 -20.79
N LYS A 19 -13.38 -13.13 -21.15
CA LYS A 19 -12.12 -13.84 -21.03
C LYS A 19 -11.51 -13.63 -19.65
N ARG A 20 -11.08 -14.74 -19.04
CA ARG A 20 -10.33 -14.70 -17.78
C ARG A 20 -8.91 -14.19 -18.02
N GLU A 21 -8.56 -13.09 -17.36
CA GLU A 21 -7.20 -12.53 -17.35
C GLU A 21 -6.64 -12.49 -15.93
N ASN A 22 -5.38 -12.91 -15.79
CA ASN A 22 -4.66 -12.86 -14.52
C ASN A 22 -4.05 -11.46 -14.32
N ARG A 23 -4.64 -10.66 -13.44
CA ARG A 23 -4.15 -9.32 -13.09
C ARG A 23 -3.26 -9.39 -11.86
N THR A 24 -2.02 -8.93 -11.99
CA THR A 24 -1.06 -8.82 -10.89
C THR A 24 -1.42 -7.69 -9.93
N GLU A 25 -0.92 -7.76 -8.71
CA GLU A 25 -1.14 -6.74 -7.67
C GLU A 25 -0.69 -5.34 -8.10
N TYR A 26 0.41 -5.26 -8.85
CA TYR A 26 0.92 -4.03 -9.45
C TYR A 26 1.09 -4.19 -10.96
N PRO A 27 0.95 -3.11 -11.75
CA PRO A 27 1.22 -3.12 -13.17
C PRO A 27 2.71 -3.44 -13.42
N LEU A 28 2.96 -4.54 -14.14
CA LEU A 28 4.33 -4.96 -14.44
C LEU A 28 5.09 -3.92 -15.27
N GLU A 29 4.41 -3.18 -16.12
CA GLU A 29 5.01 -2.11 -16.93
C GLU A 29 5.54 -0.96 -16.05
N ALA A 30 4.78 -0.52 -15.03
CA ALA A 30 5.27 0.51 -14.11
C ALA A 30 6.50 0.04 -13.32
N LEU A 31 6.47 -1.20 -12.81
CA LEU A 31 7.60 -1.76 -12.08
C LEU A 31 8.83 -1.97 -12.98
N ARG A 32 8.61 -2.37 -14.24
CA ARG A 32 9.67 -2.53 -15.24
C ARG A 32 10.35 -1.19 -15.52
N GLU A 33 9.55 -0.14 -15.65
CA GLU A 33 10.02 1.22 -15.87
C GLU A 33 10.82 1.76 -14.67
N ALA A 34 10.35 1.51 -13.44
CA ALA A 34 11.08 1.89 -12.24
C ALA A 34 12.46 1.19 -12.14
N VAL A 35 12.52 -0.10 -12.45
CA VAL A 35 13.79 -0.86 -12.45
C VAL A 35 14.72 -0.38 -13.56
N ALA A 36 14.20 -0.08 -14.75
CA ALA A 36 14.99 0.47 -15.84
C ALA A 36 15.58 1.84 -15.47
N ASN A 37 14.77 2.73 -14.88
CA ASN A 37 15.23 4.02 -14.40
C ASN A 37 16.26 3.88 -13.27
N ALA A 38 16.11 2.91 -12.38
CA ALA A 38 17.12 2.62 -11.37
C ALA A 38 18.47 2.25 -12.03
N LEU A 39 18.48 1.40 -13.06
CA LEU A 39 19.72 1.03 -13.77
C LEU A 39 20.36 2.21 -14.49
N ILE A 40 19.55 3.05 -15.14
CA ILE A 40 20.00 4.23 -15.92
C ILE A 40 20.56 5.31 -15.02
N HIS A 41 19.94 5.56 -13.87
CA HIS A 41 20.29 6.67 -12.98
C HIS A 41 21.15 6.25 -11.79
N ARG A 42 21.45 4.95 -11.63
CA ARG A 42 22.33 4.44 -10.56
C ARG A 42 23.67 5.14 -10.57
N ASP A 43 24.15 5.47 -9.37
CA ASP A 43 25.53 5.86 -9.15
C ASP A 43 26.46 4.64 -9.29
N TYR A 44 27.37 4.67 -10.28
CA TYR A 44 28.40 3.64 -10.48
C TYR A 44 29.79 4.12 -10.03
N SER A 45 29.86 5.18 -9.21
CA SER A 45 31.11 5.62 -8.61
C SER A 45 31.68 4.57 -7.66
N LYS A 46 32.97 4.70 -7.32
CA LYS A 46 33.66 3.77 -6.40
C LYS A 46 33.04 3.79 -5.00
N GLU A 47 32.50 4.92 -4.58
CA GLU A 47 31.87 5.12 -3.28
C GLU A 47 30.56 4.34 -3.13
N THR A 48 29.91 4.00 -4.25
CA THR A 48 28.62 3.29 -4.29
C THR A 48 28.73 1.89 -4.90
N GLU A 49 29.94 1.41 -5.17
CA GLU A 49 30.21 0.11 -5.79
C GLU A 49 29.63 -1.06 -4.98
N SER A 50 29.69 -0.98 -3.64
CA SER A 50 29.12 -2.00 -2.75
C SER A 50 27.62 -1.86 -2.49
N ALA A 51 26.96 -0.84 -3.03
CA ALA A 51 25.54 -0.58 -2.83
C ALA A 51 24.72 -1.19 -3.98
N PHE A 52 23.63 -1.90 -3.68
CA PHE A 52 22.80 -2.55 -4.69
C PHE A 52 21.49 -1.81 -4.92
N ILE A 53 20.98 -1.87 -6.15
CA ILE A 53 19.57 -1.57 -6.39
C ILE A 53 18.76 -2.63 -5.63
N SER A 54 17.95 -2.18 -4.70
CA SER A 54 17.21 -3.06 -3.79
C SER A 54 15.72 -2.96 -4.07
N VAL A 55 15.05 -4.12 -4.19
CA VAL A 55 13.61 -4.21 -4.40
C VAL A 55 13.01 -4.89 -3.18
N TYR A 56 12.21 -4.15 -2.41
CA TYR A 56 11.51 -4.65 -1.25
C TYR A 56 10.03 -4.83 -1.58
N MET A 57 9.49 -6.01 -1.30
CA MET A 57 8.07 -6.29 -1.46
C MET A 57 7.46 -6.47 -0.07
N TYR A 58 6.57 -5.56 0.29
CA TYR A 58 5.76 -5.61 1.49
C TYR A 58 4.34 -6.03 1.13
N GLU A 59 3.52 -6.30 2.15
CA GLU A 59 2.11 -6.61 1.95
C GLU A 59 1.31 -5.43 1.38
N ASP A 60 1.72 -4.19 1.67
CA ASP A 60 1.01 -2.97 1.30
C ASP A 60 1.70 -2.14 0.20
N ARG A 61 2.96 -2.47 -0.15
CA ARG A 61 3.74 -1.68 -1.11
C ARG A 61 4.95 -2.42 -1.68
N VAL A 62 5.41 -1.97 -2.85
CA VAL A 62 6.72 -2.28 -3.41
C VAL A 62 7.61 -1.06 -3.32
N GLU A 63 8.81 -1.21 -2.78
CA GLU A 63 9.82 -0.15 -2.73
C GLU A 63 11.02 -0.53 -3.61
N ILE A 64 11.47 0.41 -4.44
CA ILE A 64 12.69 0.28 -5.24
C ILE A 64 13.66 1.37 -4.79
N LEU A 65 14.79 0.95 -4.22
CA LEU A 65 15.85 1.82 -3.74
C LEU A 65 17.03 1.77 -4.70
N ASN A 66 17.44 2.93 -5.20
CA ASN A 66 18.56 3.11 -6.10
C ASN A 66 19.68 3.92 -5.42
N PRO A 67 20.93 3.41 -5.40
CA PRO A 67 22.09 4.19 -4.96
C PRO A 67 22.29 5.43 -5.84
N GLY A 68 22.47 6.58 -5.19
CA GLY A 68 22.62 7.88 -5.86
C GLY A 68 21.39 8.76 -5.71
N ALA A 69 21.63 10.02 -5.38
CA ALA A 69 20.65 11.09 -5.42
C ALA A 69 20.28 11.47 -6.87
N LEU A 70 19.27 12.33 -7.02
CA LEU A 70 18.94 12.93 -8.29
C LEU A 70 20.17 13.62 -8.90
N TYR A 71 20.39 13.39 -10.18
CA TYR A 71 21.58 13.84 -10.89
C TYR A 71 21.35 15.23 -11.51
N GLY A 72 22.35 16.10 -11.48
CA GLY A 72 22.30 17.41 -12.12
C GLY A 72 21.32 18.39 -11.46
N ALA A 73 20.60 19.18 -12.27
CA ALA A 73 19.63 20.18 -11.79
C ALA A 73 18.23 19.60 -11.50
N ASN A 74 18.11 18.28 -11.48
CA ASN A 74 16.83 17.58 -11.27
C ASN A 74 16.35 17.75 -9.82
N LYS A 75 15.04 18.00 -9.66
CA LYS A 75 14.38 18.10 -8.36
C LYS A 75 13.18 17.15 -8.33
N ILE A 76 12.84 16.64 -7.15
CA ILE A 76 11.68 15.75 -6.94
C ILE A 76 10.39 16.38 -7.50
N GLU A 77 10.19 17.67 -7.26
CA GLU A 77 9.00 18.44 -7.72
C GLU A 77 8.84 18.48 -9.24
N LYS A 78 9.93 18.28 -10.00
CA LYS A 78 9.94 18.34 -11.47
C LYS A 78 9.83 16.96 -12.11
N LEU A 79 9.79 15.90 -11.30
CA LEU A 79 9.70 14.53 -11.78
C LEU A 79 8.37 14.29 -12.51
N GLY A 80 8.46 13.80 -13.75
CA GLY A 80 7.28 13.52 -14.58
C GLY A 80 6.68 14.74 -15.28
N THR A 81 7.38 15.88 -15.28
CA THR A 81 7.08 17.02 -16.17
C THR A 81 7.79 16.87 -17.51
N ASP A 82 7.42 17.65 -18.53
CA ASP A 82 8.08 17.70 -19.85
C ASP A 82 9.54 18.22 -19.81
N THR A 83 10.12 18.37 -18.62
CA THR A 83 11.51 18.81 -18.43
C THR A 83 12.46 17.68 -18.81
N ILE A 84 13.44 17.99 -19.67
CA ILE A 84 14.53 17.08 -20.02
C ILE A 84 15.32 16.74 -18.75
N MET A 85 15.30 15.47 -18.36
CA MET A 85 16.08 14.97 -17.23
C MET A 85 17.38 14.37 -17.74
N GLU A 86 18.51 14.89 -17.25
CA GLU A 86 19.82 14.32 -17.58
C GLU A 86 19.97 12.91 -16.99
N SER A 87 20.42 11.97 -17.82
CA SER A 87 20.77 10.62 -17.38
C SER A 87 22.24 10.54 -16.98
N ARG A 88 22.53 9.91 -15.84
CA ARG A 88 23.91 9.69 -15.36
C ARG A 88 24.68 8.73 -16.28
N ASN A 89 24.00 7.73 -16.86
CA ASN A 89 24.64 6.68 -17.64
C ASN A 89 24.09 6.60 -19.08
N PRO A 90 24.51 7.51 -19.99
CA PRO A 90 23.99 7.56 -21.36
C PRO A 90 24.28 6.29 -22.18
N THR A 91 25.36 5.56 -21.88
CA THR A 91 25.67 4.27 -22.52
C THR A 91 24.64 3.20 -22.15
N ILE A 92 24.19 3.17 -20.89
CA ILE A 92 23.16 2.22 -20.44
C ILE A 92 21.82 2.54 -21.13
N VAL A 93 21.47 3.83 -21.23
CA VAL A 93 20.27 4.28 -21.98
C VAL A 93 20.31 3.73 -23.40
N ARG A 94 21.40 3.97 -24.13
CA ARG A 94 21.55 3.51 -25.52
C ARG A 94 21.40 2.00 -25.65
N ILE A 95 22.01 1.22 -24.75
CA ILE A 95 21.91 -0.25 -24.76
C ILE A 95 20.47 -0.69 -24.54
N LEU A 96 19.76 -0.07 -23.60
CA LEU A 96 18.37 -0.42 -23.27
C LEU A 96 17.37 -0.02 -24.37
N GLU A 97 17.67 1.04 -25.13
CA GLU A 97 16.92 1.43 -26.33
C GLU A 97 17.16 0.45 -27.49
N GLU A 98 18.43 0.11 -27.77
CA GLU A 98 18.80 -0.74 -28.90
C GLU A 98 18.41 -2.22 -28.70
N LYS A 99 18.47 -2.76 -27.47
CA LYS A 99 18.29 -4.21 -27.21
C LYS A 99 16.85 -4.68 -27.03
N GLY A 100 15.84 -3.81 -27.05
CA GLY A 100 14.45 -4.26 -27.23
C GLY A 100 13.37 -3.54 -26.44
N SER A 101 13.03 -2.31 -26.84
CA SER A 101 11.82 -1.58 -26.42
C SER A 101 11.52 -1.54 -24.92
N ILE A 102 12.53 -1.75 -24.05
CA ILE A 102 12.37 -1.64 -22.59
C ILE A 102 12.17 -0.16 -22.22
N ILE A 103 12.59 0.78 -23.06
CA ILE A 103 12.33 2.20 -22.87
C ILE A 103 11.98 2.75 -24.24
N GLU A 104 10.68 2.92 -24.51
CA GLU A 104 10.20 3.34 -25.82
C GLU A 104 10.45 4.82 -26.09
N ASN A 105 10.50 5.66 -25.05
CA ASN A 105 10.79 7.08 -25.16
C ASN A 105 11.62 7.57 -23.96
N ARG A 106 12.68 8.32 -24.25
CA ARG A 106 13.38 9.12 -23.24
C ARG A 106 12.33 10.06 -22.60
N HIS A 107 12.31 10.14 -21.28
CA HIS A 107 11.42 11.01 -20.48
C HIS A 107 9.98 10.52 -20.24
N THR A 108 9.52 9.43 -20.86
CA THR A 108 8.17 8.91 -20.57
C THR A 108 8.13 7.98 -19.36
N GLY A 109 9.26 7.72 -18.70
CA GLY A 109 9.32 6.72 -17.64
C GLY A 109 8.41 7.03 -16.46
N ILE A 110 8.55 8.23 -15.88
CA ILE A 110 7.69 8.68 -14.77
C ILE A 110 6.22 8.82 -15.18
N PRO A 111 5.89 9.48 -16.32
CA PRO A 111 4.52 9.50 -16.83
C PRO A 111 3.92 8.11 -17.08
N THR A 112 4.72 7.16 -17.56
CA THR A 112 4.28 5.77 -17.77
C THR A 112 3.98 5.09 -16.45
N MET A 113 4.84 5.23 -15.43
CA MET A 113 4.56 4.69 -14.10
C MET A 113 3.24 5.23 -13.53
N LYS A 114 3.01 6.54 -13.63
CA LYS A 114 1.75 7.16 -13.17
C LYS A 114 0.53 6.62 -13.93
N ARG A 115 0.58 6.65 -15.26
CA ARG A 115 -0.51 6.18 -16.14
C ARG A 115 -0.86 4.72 -15.90
N GLU A 116 0.13 3.84 -15.76
CA GLU A 116 -0.13 2.41 -15.56
C GLU A 116 -0.68 2.13 -14.16
N MET A 117 -0.27 2.89 -13.14
CA MET A 117 -0.86 2.81 -11.80
C MET A 117 -2.32 3.31 -11.81
N GLU A 118 -2.60 4.41 -12.49
CA GLU A 118 -3.96 4.95 -12.67
C GLU A 118 -4.88 3.96 -13.39
N LYS A 119 -4.44 3.34 -14.49
CA LYS A 119 -5.17 2.24 -15.16
C LYS A 119 -5.44 1.07 -14.24
N TYR A 120 -4.57 0.86 -13.24
CA TYR A 120 -4.73 -0.18 -12.24
C TYR A 120 -5.60 0.24 -11.05
N GLU A 121 -6.13 1.48 -11.06
CA GLU A 121 -6.88 2.10 -9.96
C GLU A 121 -6.07 2.10 -8.66
N LEU A 122 -4.76 2.33 -8.79
CA LEU A 122 -3.82 2.40 -7.68
C LEU A 122 -3.31 3.83 -7.49
N PRO A 123 -2.87 4.19 -6.28
CA PRO A 123 -2.16 5.43 -6.01
C PRO A 123 -1.05 5.73 -7.02
N GLU A 124 -0.80 7.00 -7.26
CA GLU A 124 0.42 7.41 -7.96
C GLU A 124 1.67 6.92 -7.19
N PRO A 125 2.75 6.56 -7.92
CA PRO A 125 4.02 6.23 -7.29
C PRO A 125 4.61 7.43 -6.55
N GLU A 126 5.15 7.19 -5.37
CA GLU A 126 5.82 8.20 -4.55
C GLU A 126 7.32 8.18 -4.80
N PHE A 127 7.94 9.36 -4.87
CA PHE A 127 9.37 9.52 -5.13
C PHE A 127 10.04 10.26 -3.97
N TYR A 128 11.10 9.66 -3.42
CA TYR A 128 11.85 10.24 -2.31
C TYR A 128 13.35 10.24 -2.61
N GLU A 129 14.03 11.26 -2.08
CA GLU A 129 15.47 11.26 -1.93
C GLU A 129 15.79 11.14 -0.43
N GLU A 130 16.56 10.12 -0.06
CA GLU A 130 16.94 9.90 1.32
C GLU A 130 18.41 9.48 1.39
N ARG A 131 19.22 10.24 2.15
CA ARG A 131 20.62 9.90 2.45
C ARG A 131 21.46 9.57 1.21
N GLY A 132 21.29 10.33 0.13
CA GLY A 132 22.03 10.10 -1.12
C GLY A 132 21.54 8.90 -1.94
N SER A 133 20.34 8.40 -1.68
CA SER A 133 19.67 7.37 -2.47
C SER A 133 18.32 7.85 -2.96
N PHE A 134 17.90 7.37 -4.13
CA PHE A 134 16.59 7.62 -4.69
C PHE A 134 15.67 6.43 -4.45
N LYS A 135 14.42 6.69 -4.07
CA LYS A 135 13.44 5.66 -3.70
C LYS A 135 12.13 5.89 -4.43
N VAL A 136 11.58 4.83 -5.00
CA VAL A 136 10.25 4.80 -5.60
C VAL A 136 9.37 3.85 -4.80
N ILE A 137 8.17 4.28 -4.42
CA ILE A 137 7.20 3.48 -3.66
C ILE A 137 5.91 3.33 -4.46
N PHE A 138 5.50 2.08 -4.68
CA PHE A 138 4.21 1.72 -5.28
C PHE A 138 3.30 1.16 -4.18
N ARG A 139 2.25 1.88 -3.81
CA ARG A 139 1.27 1.42 -2.81
C ARG A 139 0.13 0.66 -3.47
N ASN A 140 -0.42 -0.34 -2.78
CA ASN A 140 -1.66 -0.98 -3.23
C ASN A 140 -2.90 -0.20 -2.72
N SER A 141 -4.07 -0.57 -3.25
CA SER A 141 -5.34 0.10 -2.97
C SER A 141 -5.79 0.05 -1.50
N MET A 142 -5.27 -0.88 -0.69
CA MET A 142 -5.67 -1.01 0.72
C MET A 142 -5.32 0.21 1.60
N ASN A 143 -4.39 1.06 1.18
CA ASN A 143 -4.00 2.27 1.94
C ASN A 143 -4.27 3.59 1.21
N PHE A 144 -4.54 3.60 -0.10
CA PHE A 144 -4.82 4.86 -0.80
C PHE A 144 -6.04 5.57 -0.24
N GLU A 145 -7.11 4.82 0.00
CA GLU A 145 -8.35 5.33 0.58
C GLU A 145 -8.13 5.87 1.99
N LEU A 146 -7.17 5.32 2.75
CA LEU A 146 -6.88 5.77 4.12
C LEU A 146 -6.11 7.09 4.17
N ASP A 147 -5.17 7.31 3.24
CA ASP A 147 -4.33 8.50 3.21
C ASP A 147 -5.02 9.67 2.47
N SER A 148 -5.72 9.42 1.35
CA SER A 148 -6.47 10.43 0.60
C SER A 148 -7.65 11.03 1.39
N ILE A 149 -8.31 10.22 2.21
CA ILE A 149 -9.34 10.69 3.16
C ILE A 149 -8.70 11.52 4.29
N SER A 150 -7.46 11.23 4.68
CA SER A 150 -6.79 11.99 5.74
C SER A 150 -6.30 13.37 5.29
N GLU A 151 -5.98 13.54 4.00
CA GLU A 151 -5.53 14.81 3.44
C GLU A 151 -6.69 15.73 3.01
N GLN A 152 -7.82 15.17 2.56
CA GLN A 152 -8.99 15.98 2.18
C GLN A 152 -9.84 16.44 3.38
N VAL A 153 -9.75 15.75 4.52
CA VAL A 153 -10.47 16.11 5.75
C VAL A 153 -9.60 17.00 6.64
N GLY A 154 -9.20 18.15 6.08
CA GLY A 154 -8.81 19.32 6.85
C GLY A 154 -10.04 19.91 7.55
N GLY A 155 -10.56 19.20 8.55
CA GLY A 155 -11.72 19.60 9.35
C GLY A 155 -13.00 18.84 9.00
N GLN A 156 -13.58 18.19 10.02
CA GLN A 156 -14.86 17.48 10.04
C GLN A 156 -14.82 15.99 9.63
N GLN A 157 -14.46 15.13 10.60
CA GLN A 157 -14.89 13.73 10.64
C GLN A 157 -16.42 13.64 10.51
N ASN A 158 -16.93 12.93 9.48
CA ASN A 158 -18.17 12.12 9.48
C ASN A 158 -18.77 11.92 8.07
N ILE A 159 -18.19 11.11 7.15
CA ILE A 159 -18.95 10.64 5.95
C ILE A 159 -18.66 9.18 5.51
N ILE A 160 -17.69 8.45 6.09
CA ILE A 160 -17.27 7.14 5.52
C ILE A 160 -18.31 6.02 5.73
N ASN A 161 -19.28 6.15 6.65
CA ASN A 161 -20.16 5.04 7.03
C ASN A 161 -21.37 4.77 6.10
N THR A 162 -21.60 5.55 5.04
CA THR A 162 -22.82 5.37 4.23
C THR A 162 -22.65 4.38 3.07
N ILE A 163 -21.43 4.09 2.61
CA ILE A 163 -21.21 3.24 1.43
C ILE A 163 -21.19 1.73 1.78
N TYR A 164 -20.92 1.35 3.03
CA TYR A 164 -20.77 -0.06 3.43
C TYR A 164 -22.05 -0.79 3.87
N ASN A 165 -23.24 -0.17 3.79
CA ASN A 165 -24.50 -0.75 4.32
C ASN A 165 -25.66 -0.84 3.30
N MET A 166 -25.39 -1.13 2.03
CA MET A 166 -26.46 -1.55 1.09
C MET A 166 -25.95 -2.64 0.17
N GLU A 167 -25.96 -3.88 0.65
CA GLU A 167 -26.18 -5.11 -0.14
C GLU A 167 -26.17 -6.32 0.82
N SER A 168 -27.26 -6.48 1.57
CA SER A 168 -27.62 -7.77 2.16
C SER A 168 -29.12 -7.75 2.45
N ASP A 169 -29.93 -7.99 1.41
CA ASP A 169 -31.30 -8.48 1.53
C ASP A 169 -31.75 -9.07 0.18
N THR A 170 -31.76 -10.40 0.06
CA THR A 170 -32.88 -11.21 -0.48
C THR A 170 -32.55 -12.72 -0.46
N GLU A 171 -33.43 -13.46 0.21
CA GLU A 171 -33.66 -14.93 0.28
C GLU A 171 -33.83 -15.59 -1.11
N SER A 172 -33.79 -16.90 -1.37
CA SER A 172 -33.53 -18.18 -0.67
C SER A 172 -33.41 -19.28 -1.76
N ASP A 173 -32.91 -20.44 -1.35
CA ASP A 173 -33.22 -21.80 -1.85
C ASP A 173 -32.23 -22.59 -2.74
N THR A 174 -31.91 -23.76 -2.17
CA THR A 174 -31.52 -25.08 -2.74
C THR A 174 -30.07 -25.39 -3.15
N GLU A 175 -29.41 -26.11 -2.23
CA GLU A 175 -28.56 -27.32 -2.36
C GLU A 175 -27.46 -27.40 -3.45
N SER A 176 -26.18 -27.41 -3.02
CA SER A 176 -25.31 -28.62 -3.00
C SER A 176 -23.81 -28.27 -2.90
N ASP A 177 -23.13 -28.96 -1.97
CA ASP A 177 -21.72 -29.38 -1.96
C ASP A 177 -20.61 -28.43 -2.46
N THR A 178 -19.88 -27.79 -1.54
CA THR A 178 -18.42 -27.97 -1.30
C THR A 178 -17.94 -27.06 -0.16
N GLN A 179 -17.24 -27.62 0.84
CA GLN A 179 -16.80 -26.92 2.04
C GLN A 179 -15.83 -25.76 1.74
N SER A 180 -16.30 -24.53 2.01
CA SER A 180 -15.59 -23.26 1.94
C SER A 180 -15.86 -22.43 3.19
N ASP A 181 -15.61 -22.95 4.39
CA ASP A 181 -15.90 -22.23 5.63
C ASP A 181 -14.67 -22.23 6.56
N THR A 182 -13.89 -21.14 6.59
CA THR A 182 -12.94 -20.90 7.71
C THR A 182 -12.44 -19.45 7.90
N GLU A 183 -12.73 -18.50 7.01
CA GLU A 183 -12.12 -17.15 7.12
C GLU A 183 -13.05 -16.02 7.61
N SER A 184 -14.39 -16.15 7.53
CA SER A 184 -15.31 -15.10 8.01
C SER A 184 -15.62 -15.18 9.52
N ASP A 185 -15.69 -16.40 10.07
CA ASP A 185 -15.95 -16.63 11.51
C ASP A 185 -14.80 -16.13 12.40
N THR A 186 -13.57 -16.24 11.93
CA THR A 186 -12.37 -15.94 12.73
C THR A 186 -12.23 -14.44 13.03
N GLN A 187 -12.64 -13.55 12.13
CA GLN A 187 -12.51 -12.11 12.36
C GLN A 187 -13.54 -11.57 13.36
N SER A 188 -14.79 -12.05 13.26
CA SER A 188 -15.85 -11.73 14.22
C SER A 188 -15.50 -12.22 15.62
N GLU A 189 -14.90 -13.41 15.73
CA GLU A 189 -14.43 -13.95 17.00
C GLU A 189 -13.28 -13.11 17.60
N VAL A 190 -12.30 -12.70 16.79
CA VAL A 190 -11.18 -11.84 17.23
C VAL A 190 -11.70 -10.50 17.76
N PHE A 191 -12.68 -9.89 17.10
CA PHE A 191 -13.27 -8.63 17.55
C PHE A 191 -14.00 -8.78 18.89
N ASN A 192 -14.81 -9.84 19.03
CA ASN A 192 -15.50 -10.15 20.28
C ASN A 192 -14.51 -10.41 21.43
N ASN A 193 -13.41 -11.11 21.17
CA ASN A 193 -12.36 -11.37 22.14
C ASN A 193 -11.68 -10.07 22.61
N VAL A 194 -11.42 -9.13 21.71
CA VAL A 194 -10.86 -7.82 22.09
C VAL A 194 -11.84 -6.99 22.91
N LEU A 195 -13.12 -6.98 22.55
CA LEU A 195 -14.14 -6.25 23.30
C LEU A 195 -14.36 -6.85 24.70
N ALA A 196 -14.27 -8.17 24.84
CA ALA A 196 -14.30 -8.83 26.14
C ALA A 196 -13.07 -8.49 26.99
N PHE A 197 -11.89 -8.46 26.38
CA PHE A 197 -10.62 -8.17 27.06
C PHE A 197 -10.49 -6.70 27.48
N CYS A 198 -11.03 -5.78 26.68
CA CYS A 198 -10.98 -4.34 26.92
C CYS A 198 -12.12 -3.83 27.83
N LYS A 199 -12.84 -4.70 28.56
CA LYS A 199 -13.78 -4.27 29.62
C LYS A 199 -13.09 -3.41 30.69
N GLU A 200 -11.79 -3.63 30.90
CA GLU A 200 -10.90 -2.75 31.64
C GLU A 200 -9.93 -2.04 30.67
N PRO A 201 -9.43 -0.84 31.00
CA PRO A 201 -8.47 -0.14 30.15
C PRO A 201 -7.16 -0.92 29.90
N LYS A 202 -6.96 -1.38 28.66
CA LYS A 202 -5.74 -2.07 28.22
C LYS A 202 -4.94 -1.25 27.21
N THR A 203 -3.63 -1.41 27.20
CA THR A 203 -2.73 -0.83 26.21
C THR A 203 -2.72 -1.66 24.92
N ALA A 204 -2.36 -1.05 23.79
CA ALA A 204 -2.18 -1.79 22.53
C ALA A 204 -1.15 -2.94 22.66
N LYS A 205 -0.15 -2.82 23.54
CA LYS A 205 0.83 -3.88 23.81
C LYS A 205 0.19 -5.08 24.50
N GLU A 206 -0.67 -4.85 25.49
CA GLU A 206 -1.38 -5.91 26.20
C GLU A 206 -2.37 -6.63 25.28
N ILE A 207 -3.14 -5.89 24.47
CA ILE A 207 -4.09 -6.47 23.50
C ILE A 207 -3.36 -7.31 22.46
N ARG A 208 -2.24 -6.80 21.95
CA ARG A 208 -1.39 -7.52 21.00
C ARG A 208 -0.88 -8.84 21.57
N ASN A 209 -0.38 -8.81 22.81
CA ASN A 209 0.11 -10.01 23.49
C ASN A 209 -1.02 -11.02 23.75
N TYR A 210 -2.20 -10.54 24.12
CA TYR A 210 -3.39 -11.38 24.35
C TYR A 210 -3.83 -12.13 23.08
N LEU A 211 -3.78 -11.46 21.92
CA LEU A 211 -4.12 -12.07 20.63
C LEU A 211 -3.00 -12.93 20.04
N GLY A 212 -1.81 -12.98 20.64
CA GLY A 212 -0.65 -13.69 20.09
C GLY A 212 -0.10 -13.08 18.78
N ILE A 213 -0.45 -11.84 18.46
CA ILE A 213 -0.07 -11.20 17.19
C ILE A 213 1.23 -10.42 17.38
N SER A 214 2.24 -10.62 16.53
CA SER A 214 3.52 -9.88 16.66
C SER A 214 3.45 -8.45 16.11
N SER A 215 2.64 -8.23 15.06
CA SER A 215 2.56 -6.96 14.35
C SER A 215 1.75 -5.92 15.14
N LYS A 216 2.46 -4.90 15.65
CA LYS A 216 1.84 -3.72 16.27
C LYS A 216 0.91 -2.99 15.29
N ARG A 217 1.29 -2.93 14.00
CA ARG A 217 0.55 -2.23 12.94
C ARG A 217 -0.77 -2.96 12.64
N TYR A 218 -0.74 -4.29 12.56
CA TYR A 218 -1.95 -5.08 12.33
C TYR A 218 -2.97 -4.89 13.45
N VAL A 219 -2.55 -4.99 14.72
CA VAL A 219 -3.45 -4.78 15.86
C VAL A 219 -4.02 -3.36 15.87
N ALA A 220 -3.21 -2.34 15.59
CA ALA A 220 -3.68 -0.96 15.56
C ALA A 220 -4.71 -0.71 14.45
N TYR A 221 -4.44 -1.15 13.22
CA TYR A 221 -5.23 -0.74 12.05
C TYR A 221 -6.29 -1.74 11.62
N LYS A 222 -6.10 -3.05 11.83
CA LYS A 222 -7.04 -4.10 11.41
C LYS A 222 -7.94 -4.59 12.54
N ILE A 223 -7.62 -4.25 13.80
CA ILE A 223 -8.40 -4.69 14.97
C ILE A 223 -8.92 -3.50 15.78
N LEU A 224 -8.03 -2.64 16.31
CA LEU A 224 -8.44 -1.56 17.21
C LEU A 224 -9.16 -0.44 16.46
N LYS A 225 -8.62 0.03 15.33
CA LYS A 225 -9.21 1.11 14.55
C LYS A 225 -10.66 0.79 14.12
N PRO A 226 -10.98 -0.38 13.53
CA PRO A 226 -12.37 -0.73 13.22
C PRO A 226 -13.30 -0.72 14.43
N LEU A 227 -12.85 -1.25 15.58
CA LEU A 227 -13.67 -1.25 16.80
C LEU A 227 -13.91 0.16 17.36
N ILE A 228 -12.96 1.07 17.17
CA ILE A 228 -13.07 2.47 17.58
C ILE A 228 -14.00 3.23 16.63
N ASP A 229 -13.83 3.05 15.33
CA ASP A 229 -14.65 3.68 14.30
C ASP A 229 -16.12 3.22 14.40
N LEU A 230 -16.35 1.96 14.82
CA LEU A 230 -17.67 1.40 15.14
C LEU A 230 -18.19 1.79 16.54
N ASN A 231 -17.49 2.67 17.28
CA ASN A 231 -17.82 3.06 18.66
C ASN A 231 -17.97 1.90 19.66
N LYS A 232 -17.40 0.73 19.37
CA LYS A 232 -17.38 -0.41 20.31
C LYS A 232 -16.22 -0.31 21.30
N LEU A 233 -15.18 0.44 20.95
CA LEU A 233 -13.98 0.67 21.75
C LEU A 233 -13.65 2.17 21.78
N GLU A 234 -13.17 2.69 22.90
CA GLU A 234 -12.82 4.11 23.03
C GLU A 234 -11.42 4.33 23.63
N TYR A 235 -10.85 5.47 23.29
CA TYR A 235 -9.64 6.00 23.90
C TYR A 235 -9.94 6.50 25.32
N THR A 236 -9.18 6.02 26.31
CA THR A 236 -9.21 6.58 27.67
C THR A 236 -8.79 8.05 27.71
N ASN A 237 -7.75 8.43 26.97
CA ASN A 237 -7.41 9.83 26.72
C ASN A 237 -8.02 10.30 25.39
N LYS A 238 -9.15 11.00 25.46
CA LYS A 238 -9.88 11.50 24.28
C LYS A 238 -9.24 12.73 23.63
N LYS A 239 -8.35 13.44 24.34
CA LYS A 239 -7.72 14.68 23.83
C LYS A 239 -6.49 14.42 22.95
N ILE A 240 -5.76 13.34 23.22
CA ILE A 240 -4.52 12.99 22.52
C ILE A 240 -4.56 11.50 22.18
N THR A 241 -4.93 11.17 20.95
CA THR A 241 -5.06 9.77 20.47
C THR A 241 -3.72 9.03 20.42
N ASN A 242 -2.61 9.75 20.26
CA ASN A 242 -1.23 9.22 20.21
C ASN A 242 -0.49 9.32 21.56
N ALA A 243 -1.20 9.38 22.69
CA ALA A 243 -0.54 9.50 23.99
C ALA A 243 0.38 8.28 24.28
N ARG A 244 1.54 8.54 24.88
CA ARG A 244 2.54 7.50 25.22
C ARG A 244 1.99 6.34 26.06
N ASN A 245 0.96 6.62 26.88
CA ASN A 245 0.28 5.65 27.74
C ASN A 245 -1.19 5.45 27.32
N GLN A 246 -1.50 5.56 26.03
CA GLN A 246 -2.85 5.38 25.52
C GLN A 246 -3.41 4.00 25.88
N ARG A 247 -4.63 3.98 26.44
CA ARG A 247 -5.39 2.77 26.72
C ARG A 247 -6.73 2.80 26.02
N TYR A 248 -7.24 1.61 25.75
CA TYR A 248 -8.50 1.34 25.07
C TYR A 248 -9.45 0.64 26.03
N VAL A 249 -10.72 1.04 26.01
CA VAL A 249 -11.78 0.46 26.84
C VAL A 249 -13.03 0.25 26.02
N THR A 250 -13.75 -0.83 26.26
CA THR A 250 -15.01 -1.15 25.57
C THR A 250 -16.09 -0.16 25.98
N VAL A 251 -16.77 0.43 25.00
CA VAL A 251 -17.88 1.35 25.24
C VAL A 251 -19.06 0.53 25.76
N ARG A 252 -19.59 0.91 26.93
CA ARG A 252 -20.81 0.29 27.46
C ARG A 252 -22.00 1.00 26.82
N ASP A 253 -22.89 0.26 26.17
CA ASP A 253 -24.18 0.76 25.72
C ASP A 253 -24.98 1.22 26.94
N ASN A 254 -24.91 2.52 27.25
CA ASN A 254 -25.88 3.15 28.13
C ASN A 254 -27.18 3.25 27.32
N LYS A 255 -28.00 2.18 27.37
CA LYS A 255 -29.43 2.30 27.06
C LYS A 255 -30.01 3.40 27.97
N LYS A 256 -30.35 4.53 27.38
CA LYS A 256 -31.33 5.47 27.90
C LYS A 256 -32.40 5.64 26.84
#